data_AF-A0A7Y5YLS2-F1
#
_entry.id   AF-A0A7Y5YLS2-F1
#
_cell.length_a   1.000
_cell.length_b   1.000
_cell.length_c   1.000
_cell.angle_alpha   90.00
_cell.angle_beta   90.00
_cell.angle_gamma   90.00
#
_symmetry.space_group_name_H-M   'P 1'
#
loop_
_entity.id
_entity.type
_entity.pdbx_description
1 polymer ?
#
loop_
_entity_poly.entity_id
_entity_poly.type
_entity_poly.pdbx_seq_one_letter_code
_entity_poly.pdbx_strand_id
1 'polypeptide(L)'
;MTLHFIRQLVIHTICNVVGETPEDVTALNKVELNTRDWEQVFSRLEATLDIQTDKLASTERTISIGTLARELHTKITDDIVI
;
A
#
# COMPACT_ATOMS: atom_id res chain seq x y z
N MET A 1 -0.72 5.82 -14.33
CA MET A 1 -0.15 6.52 -13.14
C MET A 1 1.32 6.18 -13.05
N THR A 2 2.19 6.99 -12.41
CA THR A 2 3.62 6.66 -12.30
C THR A 2 3.89 5.80 -11.05
N LEU A 3 4.91 4.95 -11.09
CA LEU A 3 5.35 4.18 -9.92
C LEU A 3 5.70 5.09 -8.72
N HIS A 4 6.25 6.28 -8.98
CA HIS A 4 6.55 7.27 -7.95
C HIS A 4 5.27 7.74 -7.24
N PHE A 5 4.21 8.05 -8.00
CA PHE A 5 2.91 8.42 -7.43
C PHE A 5 2.34 7.31 -6.54
N ILE A 6 2.34 6.05 -7.03
CA ILE A 6 1.84 4.90 -6.26
C ILE A 6 2.63 4.73 -4.96
N ARG A 7 3.95 4.88 -5.01
CA ARG A 7 4.80 4.82 -3.82
C ARG A 7 4.42 5.89 -2.80
N GLN A 8 4.22 7.14 -3.23
CA GLN A 8 3.78 8.22 -2.35
C GLN A 8 2.39 7.95 -1.75
N LEU A 9 1.46 7.44 -2.55
CA LEU A 9 0.13 7.05 -2.08
C LEU A 9 0.20 5.98 -0.98
N VAL A 10 1.05 4.95 -1.16
CA VAL A 10 1.27 3.92 -0.14
C VAL A 10 1.81 4.54 1.16
N ILE A 11 2.86 5.36 1.07
CA ILE A 11 3.48 6.00 2.23
C ILE A 11 2.45 6.85 2.98
N HIS A 12 1.74 7.73 2.28
CA HIS A 12 0.72 8.59 2.89
C HIS A 12 -0.42 7.79 3.50
N THR A 13 -0.86 6.71 2.85
CA THR A 13 -1.92 5.85 3.40
C THR A 13 -1.48 5.20 4.69
N ILE A 14 -0.25 4.67 4.75
CA ILE A 14 0.32 4.09 5.97
C ILE A 14 0.39 5.15 7.06
N CYS A 15 1.01 6.31 6.80
CA CYS A 15 1.12 7.41 7.76
C CYS A 15 -0.26 7.82 8.33
N ASN A 16 -1.27 7.91 7.48
CA ASN A 16 -2.64 8.25 7.88
C ASN A 16 -3.37 7.16 8.71
N VAL A 17 -2.83 5.93 8.76
CA VAL A 17 -3.38 4.83 9.56
C VAL A 17 -2.59 4.69 10.86
N VAL A 18 -1.25 4.61 10.77
CA VAL A 18 -0.40 4.36 11.95
C VAL A 18 -0.09 5.62 12.75
N GLY A 19 -0.28 6.82 12.17
CA GLY A 19 0.04 8.09 12.81
C GLY A 19 1.52 8.47 12.82
N GLU A 20 2.34 7.76 12.04
CA GLU A 20 3.77 8.04 11.86
C GLU A 20 4.01 9.10 10.78
N THR A 21 5.20 9.69 10.80
CA THR A 21 5.60 10.70 9.81
C THR A 21 6.04 10.04 8.49
N PRO A 22 5.90 10.73 7.34
CA PRO A 22 6.42 10.22 6.06
C PRO A 22 7.92 9.93 6.09
N GLU A 23 8.70 10.70 6.85
CA GLU A 23 10.14 10.51 7.02
C GLU A 23 10.45 9.17 7.68
N ASP A 24 9.75 8.85 8.77
CA ASP A 24 9.91 7.59 9.52
C ASP A 24 9.53 6.40 8.64
N VAL A 25 8.36 6.45 8.00
CA VAL A 25 7.86 5.38 7.13
C VAL A 25 8.73 5.20 5.89
N THR A 26 9.27 6.28 5.31
CA THR A 26 10.13 6.21 4.12
C THR A 26 11.51 5.65 4.42
N ALA A 27 12.03 5.89 5.63
CA ALA A 27 13.29 5.31 6.08
C ALA A 27 13.20 3.78 6.28
N LEU A 28 11.99 3.25 6.48
CA LEU A 28 11.74 1.82 6.63
C LEU A 28 11.73 1.10 5.28
N ASN A 29 12.57 0.07 5.14
CA ASN A 29 12.49 -0.86 4.01
C ASN A 29 11.23 -1.74 4.04
N LYS A 30 10.73 -2.02 5.25
CA LYS A 30 9.55 -2.82 5.55
C LYS A 30 8.78 -2.21 6.72
N VAL A 31 7.46 -2.25 6.66
CA VAL A 31 6.55 -1.78 7.70
C VAL A 31 5.83 -2.99 8.29
N GLU A 32 5.79 -3.09 9.61
CA GLU A 32 4.99 -4.07 10.33
C GLU A 32 3.71 -3.42 10.82
N LEU A 33 2.56 -4.04 10.53
CA LEU A 33 1.23 -3.53 10.87
C LEU A 33 0.50 -4.55 11.72
N ASN A 34 -0.24 -4.10 12.73
CA ASN A 34 -1.20 -4.97 13.40
C ASN A 34 -2.38 -5.28 12.45
N THR A 35 -3.24 -6.24 12.81
CA THR A 35 -4.38 -6.65 11.97
C THR A 35 -5.30 -5.50 11.58
N ARG A 36 -5.62 -4.59 12.51
CA ARG A 36 -6.51 -3.46 12.23
C ARG A 36 -5.88 -2.49 11.24
N ASP A 37 -4.62 -2.13 11.47
CA ASP A 37 -3.92 -1.16 10.63
C ASP A 37 -3.65 -1.75 9.24
N TRP A 38 -3.37 -3.05 9.16
CA TRP A 38 -3.30 -3.80 7.90
C TRP A 38 -4.60 -3.68 7.10
N GLU A 39 -5.74 -4.04 7.71
CA GLU A 39 -7.06 -3.94 7.08
C GLU A 39 -7.35 -2.51 6.61
N GLN A 40 -7.09 -1.51 7.45
CA GLN A 40 -7.33 -0.11 7.09
C GLN A 40 -6.46 0.39 5.94
N VAL A 41 -5.17 0.01 5.92
CA VAL A 41 -4.27 0.38 4.82
C VAL A 41 -4.77 -0.22 3.51
N PHE A 42 -5.07 -1.52 3.48
CA PHE A 42 -5.48 -2.18 2.25
C PHE A 42 -6.87 -1.77 1.78
N SER A 43 -7.85 -1.61 2.68
CA SER A 43 -9.18 -1.09 2.29
C SER A 43 -9.11 0.29 1.66
N ARG A 44 -8.24 1.18 2.17
CA ARG A 44 -8.06 2.54 1.61
C ARG A 44 -7.35 2.50 0.26
N LEU A 45 -6.31 1.67 0.12
CA LEU A 45 -5.58 1.54 -1.15
C LEU A 45 -6.46 0.93 -2.24
N GLU A 46 -7.18 -0.13 -1.94
CA GLU A 46 -8.13 -0.80 -2.84
C GLU A 46 -9.22 0.18 -3.30
N ALA A 47 -9.85 0.90 -2.37
CA ALA A 47 -10.88 1.89 -2.71
C ALA A 47 -10.34 3.09 -3.49
N THR A 48 -9.11 3.56 -3.20
CA THR A 48 -8.53 4.73 -3.88
C THR A 48 -8.09 4.39 -5.30
N LEU A 49 -7.60 3.17 -5.51
CA LEU A 49 -7.07 2.72 -6.79
C LEU A 49 -8.11 1.96 -7.63
N ASP A 50 -9.28 1.68 -7.06
CA ASP A 50 -10.36 0.87 -7.64
C ASP A 50 -9.88 -0.52 -8.08
N ILE A 51 -9.17 -1.20 -7.18
CA ILE A 51 -8.60 -2.55 -7.40
C ILE A 51 -8.85 -3.45 -6.19
N GLN A 52 -8.72 -4.76 -6.38
CA GLN A 52 -8.64 -5.74 -5.29
C GLN A 52 -7.22 -6.31 -5.17
N THR A 53 -6.67 -6.43 -3.96
CA THR A 53 -5.29 -6.91 -3.75
C THR A 53 -5.20 -8.28 -3.07
N ASP A 54 -6.35 -8.83 -2.63
CA ASP A 54 -6.47 -10.03 -1.78
C ASP A 54 -5.72 -9.94 -0.44
N LYS A 55 -5.09 -8.80 -0.14
CA LYS A 55 -4.29 -8.61 1.07
C LYS A 55 -5.15 -8.54 2.33
N LEU A 56 -6.42 -8.17 2.24
CA LEU A 56 -7.35 -8.22 3.37
C LEU A 56 -7.48 -9.62 3.99
N ALA A 57 -7.40 -10.67 3.18
CA ALA A 57 -7.45 -12.07 3.64
C ALA A 57 -6.07 -12.64 4.01
N SER A 58 -4.99 -11.88 3.80
CA SER A 58 -3.62 -12.34 4.06
C SER A 58 -3.34 -12.45 5.56
N THR A 59 -2.52 -13.44 5.94
CA THR A 59 -1.94 -13.55 7.28
C THR A 59 -0.64 -12.77 7.42
N GLU A 60 -0.12 -12.19 6.32
CA GLU A 60 1.06 -11.32 6.34
C GLU A 60 0.79 -10.06 7.16
N ARG A 61 1.78 -9.61 7.92
CA ARG A 61 1.71 -8.36 8.68
C ARG A 61 2.91 -7.46 8.45
N THR A 62 3.79 -7.85 7.55
CA THR A 62 4.97 -7.07 7.18
C THR A 62 4.96 -6.85 5.68
N ILE A 63 5.16 -5.62 5.26
CA ILE A 63 5.21 -5.29 3.83
C ILE A 63 6.36 -4.38 3.48
N SER A 64 7.00 -4.64 2.34
CA SER A 64 7.93 -3.67 1.76
C SER A 64 7.17 -2.66 0.90
N ILE A 65 7.33 -1.38 1.22
CA ILE A 65 6.71 -0.27 0.48
C ILE A 65 7.08 -0.33 -1.01
N GLY A 66 8.35 -0.64 -1.32
CA GLY A 66 8.82 -0.74 -2.70
C GLY A 66 8.18 -1.90 -3.46
N THR A 67 8.00 -3.05 -2.81
CA THR A 67 7.33 -4.21 -3.42
C THR A 67 5.86 -3.94 -3.62
N LEU A 68 5.16 -3.43 -2.61
CA LEU A 68 3.74 -3.08 -2.72
C LEU A 68 3.50 -2.06 -3.84
N ALA A 69 4.31 -1.01 -3.91
CA ALA A 69 4.15 0.00 -4.95
C ALA A 69 4.27 -0.58 -6.37
N ARG A 70 5.15 -1.58 -6.59
CA ARG A 70 5.25 -2.27 -7.87
C ARG A 70 4.05 -3.18 -8.13
N GLU A 71 3.62 -3.96 -7.13
CA GLU A 71 2.44 -4.83 -7.24
C GLU A 71 1.19 -4.01 -7.62
N LEU A 72 0.93 -2.92 -6.91
CA LEU A 72 -0.20 -2.02 -7.21
C LEU A 72 -0.06 -1.38 -8.58
N HIS A 73 1.13 -0.92 -8.96
CA HIS A 73 1.36 -0.30 -10.27
C HIS A 73 1.12 -1.28 -11.42
N THR A 74 1.60 -2.53 -11.30
CA THR A 74 1.33 -3.60 -12.27
C THR A 74 -0.16 -3.86 -12.35
N LYS A 75 -0.84 -4.02 -11.21
CA LYS A 75 -2.27 -4.35 -11.17
C LYS A 75 -3.14 -3.28 -11.84
N ILE A 76 -2.87 -2.00 -11.56
CA ILE A 76 -3.54 -0.87 -12.23
C ILE A 76 -3.26 -0.87 -13.74
N THR A 77 -2.04 -1.21 -14.15
CA THR A 77 -1.68 -1.22 -15.58
C THR A 77 -2.34 -2.39 -16.31
N ASP A 78 -2.44 -3.55 -15.66
CA ASP A 78 -3.07 -4.75 -16.20
C ASP A 78 -4.60 -4.63 -16.25
N ASP A 79 -5.24 -3.93 -15.30
CA ASP A 79 -6.67 -3.60 -15.35
C ASP A 79 -6.99 -2.55 -16.46
N ILE A 80 -5.98 -1.87 -17.02
CA ILE A 80 -6.13 -0.90 -18.14
C ILE A 80 -5.93 -1.58 -19.52
N VAL A 81 -5.93 -2.92 -19.59
CA VAL A 81 -5.97 -3.61 -20.89
C VAL A 81 -7.38 -3.50 -21.49
N ILE A 82 -7.54 -2.53 -22.40
CA ILE A 82 -8.69 -2.30 -23.29
C ILE A 82 -8.71 -3.34 -24.41
#